data_AF-A0A8S7TIF0-F1
#
_entry.id   AF-A0A8S7TIF0-F1
#
_cell.length_a   1.000
_cell.length_b   1.000
_cell.length_c   1.000
_cell.angle_alpha   90.00
_cell.angle_beta   90.00
_cell.angle_gamma   90.00
#
_symmetry.space_group_name_H-M   'P 1'
#
loop_
_entity.id
_entity.type
_entity.pdbx_description
1 polymer ?
#
loop_
_entity_poly.entity_id
_entity_poly.type
_entity_poly.pdbx_seq_one_letter_code
_entity_poly.pdbx_strand_id
1 'polypeptide(L)'
;MNNMTTKELLTALPKYKSHKTVRASKIKDIEIIALMDVVLFCNIEVVEPEGVKVHVDKMFLQKHRPEIGGYLVAYEDGSLSYSPEKTFEEGFSRTNDFFENGVSLSIEGHNGVTFITARDVTIAASGIITTQEEIDLEAADFSDALMWLKDGKKVARRGWNGENQFCWLVPEGQYPARMEAIKGYFPGDLVPYGAYFALKNAQGVVVPWVPSVCDLLACDWFVVE
;
A
#
# COMPACT_ATOMS: atom_id res chain seq x y z
N MET A 1 4.67 42.22 0.97
CA MET A 1 4.46 40.98 0.19
C MET A 1 5.83 40.39 -0.06
N ASN A 2 6.09 39.17 0.41
CA ASN A 2 7.39 38.53 0.26
C ASN A 2 7.48 37.95 -1.16
N ASN A 3 8.28 38.57 -2.02
CA ASN A 3 8.58 38.02 -3.34
C ASN A 3 9.60 36.88 -3.17
N MET A 4 9.26 35.69 -3.68
CA MET A 4 10.14 34.54 -3.59
C MET A 4 11.22 34.60 -4.69
N THR A 5 12.48 34.42 -4.31
CA THR A 5 13.64 34.38 -5.22
C THR A 5 13.72 33.06 -5.97
N THR A 6 14.41 33.02 -7.12
CA THR A 6 14.52 31.80 -7.92
C THR A 6 15.15 30.62 -7.16
N LYS A 7 16.07 30.90 -6.23
CA LYS A 7 16.69 29.88 -5.39
C LYS A 7 15.69 29.26 -4.40
N GLU A 8 14.77 30.06 -3.87
CA GLU A 8 13.71 29.59 -2.99
C GLU A 8 12.69 28.74 -3.76
N LEU A 9 12.42 29.06 -5.04
CA LEU A 9 11.55 28.23 -5.90
C LEU A 9 12.08 26.81 -6.11
N LEU A 10 13.40 26.64 -6.21
CA LEU A 10 14.00 25.32 -6.36
C LEU A 10 13.78 24.41 -5.15
N THR A 11 13.44 25.00 -4.00
CA THR A 11 13.12 24.28 -2.77
C THR A 11 11.60 24.14 -2.59
N ALA A 12 10.81 25.13 -3.05
CA ALA A 12 9.37 25.19 -2.81
C ALA A 12 8.50 24.48 -3.86
N LEU A 13 8.89 24.51 -5.14
CA LEU A 13 8.03 24.00 -6.21
C LEU A 13 8.08 22.46 -6.32
N PRO A 14 6.99 21.81 -6.79
CA PRO A 14 6.99 20.38 -7.05
C PRO A 14 8.05 19.96 -8.07
N LYS A 15 8.57 18.74 -7.92
CA LYS A 15 9.60 18.18 -8.80
C LYS A 15 8.99 17.41 -9.97
N TYR A 16 9.61 17.53 -11.13
CA TYR A 16 9.24 16.80 -12.32
C TYR A 16 10.48 16.23 -13.01
N LYS A 17 10.33 15.11 -13.71
CA LYS A 17 11.40 14.43 -14.44
C LYS A 17 10.96 14.06 -15.85
N SER A 18 11.87 14.35 -16.78
CA SER A 18 11.89 13.86 -18.16
C SER A 18 13.30 13.29 -18.41
N HIS A 19 14.02 13.83 -19.40
CA HIS A 19 15.47 13.65 -19.58
C HIS A 19 16.32 14.52 -18.63
N LYS A 20 15.69 15.52 -17.98
CA LYS A 20 16.25 16.38 -16.92
C LYS A 20 15.25 16.49 -15.78
N THR A 21 15.76 16.81 -14.60
CA THR A 21 14.96 17.12 -13.42
C THR A 21 14.68 18.62 -13.39
N VAL A 22 13.43 19.01 -13.17
CA VAL A 22 13.00 20.42 -13.06
C VAL A 22 12.06 20.59 -11.87
N ARG A 23 11.86 21.85 -11.48
CA ARG A 23 10.88 22.26 -10.49
C ARG A 23 9.81 23.09 -11.20
N ALA A 24 8.54 22.75 -11.08
CA ALA A 24 7.51 23.44 -11.86
C ALA A 24 6.18 23.50 -11.13
N SER A 25 5.37 24.50 -11.49
CA SER A 25 3.99 24.60 -10.99
C SER A 25 3.10 25.31 -11.99
N LYS A 26 1.82 24.95 -11.96
CA LYS A 26 0.80 25.51 -12.84
C LYS A 26 0.56 26.97 -12.48
N ILE A 27 0.44 27.82 -13.48
CA ILE A 27 0.18 29.25 -13.31
C ILE A 27 -1.30 29.44 -13.04
N LYS A 28 -1.59 29.96 -11.85
CA LYS A 28 -2.95 30.27 -11.38
C LYS A 28 -3.41 31.65 -11.83
N ASP A 29 -2.55 32.64 -11.69
CA ASP A 29 -2.85 34.03 -12.04
C ASP A 29 -1.59 34.79 -12.48
N ILE A 30 -1.79 35.84 -13.28
CA ILE A 30 -0.73 36.68 -13.87
C ILE A 30 -1.10 38.15 -13.67
N GLU A 31 -0.40 38.83 -12.76
CA GLU A 31 -0.60 40.25 -12.47
C GLU A 31 0.50 41.08 -13.14
N ILE A 32 0.17 41.69 -14.28
CA ILE A 32 1.10 42.56 -15.03
C ILE A 32 1.10 43.95 -14.41
N ILE A 33 2.29 44.45 -14.07
CA ILE A 33 2.48 45.79 -13.53
C ILE A 33 3.15 46.66 -14.60
N ALA A 34 2.40 47.66 -15.07
CA ALA A 34 2.82 48.59 -16.09
C ALA A 34 2.70 50.04 -15.59
N LEU A 35 3.61 50.89 -16.05
CA LEU A 35 3.57 52.33 -15.83
C LEU A 35 3.54 53.02 -17.19
N MET A 36 2.53 53.84 -17.46
CA MET A 36 2.38 54.58 -18.72
C MET A 36 2.52 53.67 -19.95
N ASP A 37 1.78 52.56 -19.96
CA ASP A 37 1.79 51.52 -21.02
C ASP A 37 3.13 50.78 -21.21
N VAL A 38 4.12 51.03 -20.35
CA VAL A 38 5.37 50.27 -20.30
C VAL A 38 5.27 49.17 -19.25
N VAL A 39 5.22 47.92 -19.69
CA VAL A 39 5.32 46.74 -18.80
C VAL A 39 6.68 46.76 -18.10
N LEU A 40 6.67 46.75 -16.76
CA LEU A 40 7.87 46.75 -15.92
C LEU A 40 8.23 45.33 -15.48
N PHE A 41 7.28 44.64 -14.89
CA PHE A 41 7.42 43.29 -14.35
C PHE A 41 6.04 42.66 -14.15
N CYS A 42 6.03 41.39 -13.75
CA CYS A 42 4.81 40.65 -13.48
C CYS A 42 4.98 39.80 -12.21
N ASN A 43 3.89 39.63 -11.47
CA ASN A 43 3.79 38.62 -10.42
C ASN A 43 2.97 37.43 -10.95
N ILE A 44 3.55 36.24 -10.90
CA ILE A 44 2.91 34.99 -11.31
C ILE A 44 2.51 34.23 -10.05
N GLU A 45 1.22 34.04 -9.81
CA GLU A 45 0.75 33.15 -8.74
C GLU A 45 0.74 31.71 -9.26
N VAL A 46 1.29 30.78 -8.47
CA VAL A 46 1.31 29.36 -8.80
C VAL A 46 0.26 28.59 -8.00
N VAL A 47 -0.18 27.45 -8.53
CA VAL A 47 -1.16 26.56 -7.86
C VAL A 47 -0.52 25.85 -6.66
N GLU A 48 0.72 25.38 -6.81
CA GLU A 48 1.43 24.63 -5.78
C GLU A 48 2.87 25.16 -5.61
N PRO A 49 3.28 25.61 -4.41
CA PRO A 49 2.46 25.73 -3.19
C PRO A 49 1.46 26.89 -3.27
N GLU A 50 0.33 26.74 -2.58
CA GLU A 50 -0.73 27.75 -2.58
C GLU A 50 -0.23 29.09 -2.00
N GLY A 51 -0.65 30.20 -2.63
CA GLY A 51 -0.33 31.55 -2.18
C GLY A 51 1.07 32.04 -2.56
N VAL A 52 1.89 31.21 -3.22
CA VAL A 52 3.20 31.62 -3.71
C VAL A 52 3.07 32.48 -4.97
N LYS A 53 3.66 33.67 -4.91
CA LYS A 53 3.80 34.60 -6.05
C LYS A 53 5.27 34.75 -6.44
N VAL A 54 5.55 34.54 -7.72
CA VAL A 54 6.87 34.64 -8.34
C VAL A 54 6.99 35.94 -9.11
N HIS A 55 7.98 36.74 -8.77
CA HIS A 55 8.27 37.97 -9.49
C HIS A 55 9.15 37.68 -10.72
N VAL A 56 8.69 38.07 -11.90
CA VAL A 56 9.45 37.95 -13.15
C VAL A 56 9.56 39.30 -13.84
N ASP A 57 10.72 39.54 -14.46
CA ASP A 57 10.97 40.78 -15.17
C ASP A 57 10.28 40.83 -16.55
N LYS A 58 10.37 42.00 -17.19
CA LYS A 58 9.88 42.20 -18.56
C LYS A 58 10.54 41.26 -19.59
N MET A 59 11.80 40.87 -19.40
CA MET A 59 12.53 40.04 -20.36
C MET A 59 11.92 38.64 -20.42
N PHE A 60 11.55 38.08 -19.27
CA PHE A 60 10.82 36.82 -19.20
C PHE A 60 9.49 36.89 -19.97
N LEU A 61 8.68 37.94 -19.75
CA LEU A 61 7.39 38.11 -20.42
C LEU A 61 7.53 38.18 -21.94
N GLN A 62 8.51 38.93 -22.43
CA GLN A 62 8.76 39.07 -23.87
C GLN A 62 9.17 37.75 -24.51
N LYS A 63 10.01 36.98 -23.82
CA LYS A 63 10.55 35.71 -24.32
C LYS A 63 9.51 34.58 -24.26
N HIS A 64 8.76 34.50 -23.17
CA HIS A 64 7.99 33.30 -22.82
C HIS A 64 6.48 33.45 -22.97
N ARG A 65 5.94 34.69 -22.95
CA ARG A 65 4.49 34.99 -23.06
C ARG A 65 3.62 33.99 -22.28
N PRO A 66 3.78 33.92 -20.95
CA PRO A 66 3.10 32.93 -20.13
C PRO A 66 1.58 33.12 -20.16
N GLU A 67 0.85 32.03 -20.06
CA GLU A 67 -0.62 32.01 -20.00
C GLU A 67 -1.08 31.27 -18.74
N ILE A 68 -2.24 31.69 -18.22
CA ILE A 68 -2.90 31.00 -17.10
C ILE A 68 -3.21 29.56 -17.52
N GLY A 69 -2.92 28.61 -16.63
CA GLY A 69 -3.05 27.18 -16.89
C GLY A 69 -1.79 26.51 -17.42
N GLY A 70 -0.84 27.24 -18.02
CA GLY A 70 0.48 26.69 -18.34
C GLY A 70 1.38 26.55 -17.12
N TYR A 71 2.62 26.07 -17.30
CA TYR A 71 3.57 25.82 -16.22
C TYR A 71 4.71 26.85 -16.20
N LEU A 72 4.99 27.39 -15.01
CA LEU A 72 6.24 28.06 -14.72
C LEU A 72 7.27 26.99 -14.32
N VAL A 73 8.42 26.96 -15.00
CA VAL A 73 9.46 25.95 -14.84
C VAL A 73 10.74 26.61 -14.35
N ALA A 74 11.32 26.08 -13.28
CA ALA A 74 12.60 26.46 -12.71
C ALA A 74 13.62 25.33 -12.88
N TYR A 75 14.80 25.69 -13.39
CA TYR A 75 15.92 24.77 -13.57
C TYR A 75 16.96 24.93 -12.46
N GLU A 76 17.75 23.88 -12.21
CA GLU A 76 18.77 23.87 -11.14
C GLU A 76 19.81 24.99 -11.26
N ASP A 77 20.06 25.51 -12.47
CA ASP A 77 20.95 26.66 -12.71
C ASP A 77 20.32 28.02 -12.32
N GLY A 78 19.08 28.02 -11.85
CA GLY A 78 18.34 29.22 -11.47
C GLY A 78 17.67 29.94 -12.63
N SER A 79 17.66 29.36 -13.83
CA SER A 79 16.89 29.90 -14.95
C SER A 79 15.40 29.54 -14.85
N LEU A 80 14.55 30.44 -15.35
CA LEU A 80 13.10 30.24 -15.44
C LEU A 80 12.67 30.09 -16.91
N SER A 81 11.62 29.30 -17.14
CA SER A 81 10.95 29.15 -18.43
C SER A 81 9.44 28.96 -18.24
N TYR A 82 8.71 29.09 -19.34
CA TYR A 82 7.29 28.73 -19.46
C TYR A 82 7.13 27.49 -20.34
N SER A 83 6.11 26.68 -20.05
CA SER A 83 5.67 25.58 -20.91
C SER A 83 4.13 25.51 -20.93
N PRO A 84 3.48 25.43 -22.11
CA PRO A 84 2.04 25.20 -22.18
C PRO A 84 1.65 23.89 -21.49
N GLU A 85 0.45 23.85 -20.88
CA GLU A 85 -0.05 22.71 -20.10
C GLU A 85 0.15 21.36 -20.79
N LYS A 86 -0.43 21.23 -21.98
CA LYS A 86 -0.36 19.98 -22.76
C LYS A 86 1.07 19.55 -23.07
N THR A 87 1.91 20.50 -23.49
CA THR A 87 3.32 20.23 -23.81
C THR A 87 4.11 19.81 -22.58
N PHE A 88 3.82 20.41 -21.42
CA PHE A 88 4.49 20.08 -20.19
C PHE A 88 4.09 18.68 -19.69
N GLU A 89 2.79 18.38 -19.64
CA GLU A 89 2.26 17.12 -19.11
C GLU A 89 2.57 15.92 -20.01
N GLU A 90 2.65 16.10 -21.33
CA GLU A 90 3.12 15.06 -22.26
C GLU A 90 4.63 14.77 -22.11
N GLY A 91 5.41 15.77 -21.69
CA GLY A 91 6.88 15.70 -21.66
C GLY A 91 7.49 15.39 -20.29
N PHE A 92 6.79 15.66 -19.20
CA PHE A 92 7.30 15.60 -17.83
C PHE A 92 6.36 14.83 -16.91
N SER A 93 6.95 13.94 -16.10
CA SER A 93 6.22 13.23 -15.06
C SER A 93 6.59 13.78 -13.69
N ARG A 94 5.58 14.02 -12.84
CA ARG A 94 5.80 14.47 -11.46
C ARG A 94 6.62 13.41 -10.70
N THR A 95 7.66 13.83 -10.02
CA THR A 95 8.45 12.97 -9.13
C THR A 95 8.19 13.39 -7.69
N ASN A 96 7.72 12.45 -6.88
CA ASN A 96 7.63 12.68 -5.45
C ASN A 96 9.03 12.48 -4.85
N ASP A 97 9.60 13.55 -4.27
CA ASP A 97 10.74 13.44 -3.36
C ASP A 97 10.19 12.74 -2.10
N PHE A 98 10.19 11.41 -2.08
CA PHE A 98 9.67 10.61 -0.98
C PHE A 98 10.62 10.63 0.21
N PHE A 99 10.53 11.65 1.05
CA PHE A 99 10.82 11.53 2.48
C PHE A 99 9.92 12.50 3.27
N GLU A 100 9.23 11.91 4.24
CA GLU A 100 8.41 12.52 5.31
C GLU A 100 7.00 13.04 4.95
N ASN A 101 6.02 12.31 5.48
CA ASN A 101 4.61 12.67 5.71
C ASN A 101 3.59 12.39 4.59
N GLY A 102 3.07 11.15 4.64
CA GLY A 102 1.67 10.78 4.36
C GLY A 102 1.07 11.16 3.01
N VAL A 103 0.75 10.17 2.18
CA VAL A 103 -0.11 10.36 0.99
C VAL A 103 -1.57 10.20 1.42
N SER A 104 -2.37 11.27 1.28
CA SER A 104 -3.84 11.19 1.38
C SER A 104 -4.43 10.99 -0.02
N LEU A 105 -5.21 9.94 -0.20
CA LEU A 105 -5.96 9.68 -1.43
C LEU A 105 -7.45 9.66 -1.09
N SER A 106 -8.21 10.62 -1.63
CA SER A 106 -9.66 10.72 -1.46
C SER A 106 -10.36 10.24 -2.72
N ILE A 107 -11.31 9.31 -2.58
CA ILE A 107 -12.06 8.74 -3.69
C ILE A 107 -13.55 8.79 -3.31
N GLU A 108 -14.37 9.40 -4.15
CA GLU A 108 -15.81 9.54 -3.95
C GLU A 108 -16.59 8.83 -5.07
N GLY A 109 -17.73 8.23 -4.75
CA GLY A 109 -18.68 7.69 -5.74
C GLY A 109 -18.34 6.33 -6.35
N HIS A 110 -17.44 5.54 -5.74
CA HIS A 110 -17.13 4.19 -6.21
C HIS A 110 -17.84 3.09 -5.40
N ASN A 111 -18.18 1.98 -6.05
CA ASN A 111 -18.77 0.80 -5.40
C ASN A 111 -17.72 -0.15 -4.78
N GLY A 112 -16.45 0.27 -4.72
CA GLY A 112 -15.34 -0.45 -4.11
C GLY A 112 -14.00 0.06 -4.64
N VAL A 113 -12.96 0.05 -3.80
CA VAL A 113 -11.59 0.39 -4.19
C VAL A 113 -10.65 -0.69 -3.70
N THR A 114 -9.74 -1.11 -4.58
CA THR A 114 -8.65 -2.02 -4.27
C THR A 114 -7.33 -1.26 -4.29
N PHE A 115 -6.62 -1.27 -3.17
CA PHE A 115 -5.26 -0.74 -3.07
C PHE A 115 -4.26 -1.90 -3.19
N ILE A 116 -3.36 -1.84 -4.16
CA ILE A 116 -2.21 -2.76 -4.23
C ILE A 116 -1.00 -1.98 -3.75
N THR A 117 -0.43 -2.38 -2.61
CA THR A 117 0.75 -1.75 -2.02
C THR A 117 1.90 -2.75 -1.98
N ALA A 118 3.13 -2.25 -2.12
CA ALA A 118 4.33 -3.08 -2.06
C ALA A 118 4.77 -3.40 -0.62
N ARG A 119 4.03 -2.91 0.39
CA ARG A 119 4.31 -3.01 1.83
C ARG A 119 3.01 -2.94 2.63
N ASP A 120 3.10 -3.32 3.90
CA ASP A 120 2.00 -3.30 4.87
C ASP A 120 1.37 -1.92 5.02
N VAL A 121 0.04 -1.90 5.18
CA VAL A 121 -0.77 -0.69 5.32
C VAL A 121 -1.44 -0.71 6.69
N THR A 122 -1.30 0.36 7.46
CA THR A 122 -2.05 0.57 8.70
C THR A 122 -3.13 1.62 8.46
N ILE A 123 -4.40 1.25 8.68
CA ILE A 123 -5.55 2.14 8.52
C ILE A 123 -6.09 2.48 9.92
N ALA A 124 -6.06 3.76 10.30
CA ALA A 124 -6.70 4.26 11.50
C ALA A 124 -8.00 4.96 11.11
N ALA A 125 -9.14 4.31 11.32
CA ALA A 125 -10.45 4.90 11.04
C ALA A 125 -11.02 5.55 12.32
N SER A 126 -11.24 6.86 12.30
CA SER A 126 -12.17 7.53 13.23
C SER A 126 -13.33 8.09 12.43
N GLY A 127 -14.51 7.48 12.56
CA GLY A 127 -15.76 8.08 12.05
C GLY A 127 -16.62 7.25 11.10
N ILE A 128 -16.47 5.92 11.01
CA ILE A 128 -17.46 5.11 10.29
C ILE A 128 -18.61 4.78 11.25
N ILE A 129 -19.84 5.22 10.94
CA ILE A 129 -21.05 4.57 11.45
C ILE A 129 -21.29 3.38 10.53
N THR A 130 -20.76 2.22 10.90
CA THR A 130 -21.00 0.96 10.21
C THR A 130 -22.32 0.38 10.73
N THR A 131 -23.35 0.33 9.88
CA THR A 131 -24.30 -0.78 9.96
C THR A 131 -23.79 -1.87 9.04
N GLN A 132 -22.83 -2.64 9.52
CA GLN A 132 -22.23 -3.77 8.82
C GLN A 132 -21.93 -4.81 9.88
N GLU A 133 -22.41 -6.04 9.71
CA GLU A 133 -21.99 -7.17 10.54
C GLU A 133 -20.46 -7.16 10.56
N GLU A 134 -19.88 -7.04 11.76
CA GLU A 134 -18.43 -6.99 11.96
C GLU A 134 -17.81 -8.25 11.36
N ILE A 135 -17.10 -8.11 10.24
CA ILE A 135 -16.11 -9.09 9.83
C ILE A 135 -14.91 -8.83 10.73
N ASP A 136 -14.72 -9.71 11.71
CA ASP A 136 -13.55 -9.73 12.58
C ASP A 136 -12.30 -9.95 11.72
N LEU A 137 -11.55 -8.87 11.44
CA LEU A 137 -10.33 -8.91 10.64
C LEU A 137 -9.16 -9.61 11.36
N GLU A 138 -9.31 -9.93 12.64
CA GLU A 138 -8.36 -10.71 13.46
C GLU A 138 -8.72 -12.21 13.50
N ALA A 139 -9.74 -12.62 12.75
CA ALA A 139 -10.26 -13.97 12.70
C ALA A 139 -9.37 -14.83 11.77
N ALA A 140 -8.43 -15.58 12.36
CA ALA A 140 -7.49 -16.42 11.63
C ALA A 140 -8.21 -17.52 10.82
N ASP A 141 -7.89 -17.62 9.54
CA ASP A 141 -8.53 -18.54 8.60
C ASP A 141 -7.83 -19.91 8.57
N PHE A 142 -8.32 -20.81 7.72
CA PHE A 142 -7.68 -22.12 7.57
C PHE A 142 -6.29 -22.04 6.93
N SER A 143 -5.99 -21.00 6.15
CA SER A 143 -4.65 -20.78 5.58
C SER A 143 -3.65 -20.51 6.70
N ASP A 144 -4.01 -19.66 7.67
CA ASP A 144 -3.21 -19.39 8.86
C ASP A 144 -3.01 -20.66 9.68
N ALA A 145 -4.09 -21.41 9.93
CA ALA A 145 -4.04 -22.68 10.62
C ALA A 145 -3.10 -23.68 9.93
N LEU A 146 -3.15 -23.78 8.59
CA LEU A 146 -2.28 -24.65 7.82
C LEU A 146 -0.81 -24.24 7.92
N MET A 147 -0.50 -22.94 7.97
CA MET A 147 0.87 -22.46 8.19
C MET A 147 1.37 -22.87 9.57
N TRP A 148 0.57 -22.68 10.62
CA TRP A 148 0.93 -23.11 11.97
C TRP A 148 1.09 -24.62 12.10
N LEU A 149 0.23 -25.40 11.44
CA LEU A 149 0.34 -26.86 11.39
C LEU A 149 1.67 -27.30 10.76
N LYS A 150 2.09 -26.64 9.68
CA LYS A 150 3.39 -26.89 9.03
C LYS A 150 4.58 -26.50 9.90
N ASP A 151 4.42 -25.47 10.74
CA ASP A 151 5.39 -25.08 11.77
C ASP A 151 5.41 -26.04 12.97
N GLY A 152 4.64 -27.13 12.94
CA GLY A 152 4.57 -28.12 14.02
C GLY A 152 3.75 -27.67 15.23
N LYS A 153 2.99 -26.57 15.10
CA LYS A 153 2.10 -26.09 16.16
C LYS A 153 0.82 -26.94 16.21
N LYS A 154 0.22 -26.97 17.39
CA LYS A 154 -1.15 -27.46 17.58
C LYS A 154 -2.11 -26.29 17.35
N VAL A 155 -3.21 -26.55 16.67
CA VAL A 155 -4.23 -25.52 16.40
C VAL A 155 -5.63 -26.03 16.76
N ALA A 156 -6.51 -25.10 17.09
CA ALA A 156 -7.88 -25.38 17.45
C ALA A 156 -8.83 -24.34 16.84
N ARG A 157 -10.13 -24.68 16.81
CA ARG A 157 -11.21 -23.76 16.44
C ARG A 157 -12.03 -23.41 17.67
N ARG A 158 -12.48 -22.15 17.77
CA ARG A 158 -13.37 -21.71 18.85
C ARG A 158 -14.76 -22.35 18.75
N GLY A 159 -15.22 -22.63 17.53
CA GLY A 159 -16.52 -23.20 17.21
C GLY A 159 -16.57 -24.73 17.20
N TRP A 160 -15.52 -25.43 17.65
CA TRP A 160 -15.58 -26.87 17.80
C TRP A 160 -16.47 -27.28 18.98
N ASN A 161 -17.19 -28.39 18.80
CA ASN A 161 -18.10 -28.95 19.80
C ASN A 161 -17.31 -29.68 20.88
N GLY A 162 -16.88 -28.96 21.92
CA GLY A 162 -16.23 -29.52 23.09
C GLY A 162 -14.86 -28.91 23.37
N GLU A 163 -14.54 -28.79 24.65
CA GLU A 163 -13.31 -28.15 25.13
C GLU A 163 -12.06 -29.02 24.85
N ASN A 164 -10.89 -28.37 24.80
CA ASN A 164 -9.58 -29.02 24.74
C ASN A 164 -9.32 -29.92 23.51
N GLN A 165 -10.01 -29.62 22.41
CA GLN A 165 -9.76 -30.21 21.09
C GLN A 165 -8.66 -29.44 20.35
N PHE A 166 -7.76 -30.16 19.68
CA PHE A 166 -6.71 -29.57 18.83
C PHE A 166 -6.25 -30.58 17.79
N CYS A 167 -5.81 -30.07 16.64
CA CYS A 167 -5.16 -30.85 15.60
C CYS A 167 -3.71 -30.42 15.39
N TRP A 168 -2.92 -31.33 14.82
CA TRP A 168 -1.52 -31.09 14.45
C TRP A 168 -1.14 -31.91 13.21
N LEU A 169 -0.05 -31.50 12.54
CA LEU A 169 0.55 -32.26 11.45
C LEU A 169 1.46 -33.35 12.02
N VAL A 170 1.19 -34.60 11.67
CA VAL A 170 2.13 -35.71 11.86
C VAL A 170 3.01 -35.78 10.62
N PRO A 171 4.33 -35.57 10.73
CA PRO A 171 5.23 -35.68 9.59
C PRO A 171 5.31 -37.13 9.11
N GLU A 172 5.75 -37.32 7.87
CA GLU A 172 6.06 -38.65 7.37
C GLU A 172 7.14 -39.34 8.21
N GLY A 173 7.08 -40.66 8.28
CA GLY A 173 8.02 -41.42 9.11
C GLY A 173 7.87 -42.93 8.97
N GLN A 174 8.73 -43.65 9.67
CA GLN A 174 8.70 -45.12 9.72
C GLN A 174 8.57 -45.58 11.16
N TYR A 175 7.62 -46.48 11.42
CA TYR A 175 7.36 -46.99 12.77
C TYR A 175 7.24 -48.51 12.76
N PRO A 176 7.60 -49.21 13.86
CA PRO A 176 7.40 -50.65 13.96
C PRO A 176 5.94 -51.05 13.76
N ALA A 177 5.71 -52.13 13.02
CA ALA A 177 4.37 -52.67 12.80
C ALA A 177 3.72 -53.05 14.14
N ARG A 178 2.56 -52.45 14.42
CA ARG A 178 1.78 -52.73 15.65
C ARG A 178 0.58 -53.64 15.41
N MET A 179 0.07 -53.70 14.18
CA MET A 179 -1.12 -54.46 13.80
C MET A 179 -0.73 -55.74 13.07
N GLU A 180 -1.35 -56.87 13.40
CA GLU A 180 -1.10 -58.15 12.71
C GLU A 180 -1.28 -58.05 11.20
N ALA A 181 -2.21 -57.21 10.74
CA ALA A 181 -2.50 -57.01 9.32
C ALA A 181 -1.31 -56.50 8.48
N ILE A 182 -0.28 -55.92 9.11
CA ILE A 182 0.87 -55.33 8.40
C ILE A 182 2.23 -55.88 8.85
N LYS A 183 2.24 -56.82 9.82
CA LYS A 183 3.47 -57.45 10.31
C LYS A 183 4.16 -58.28 9.25
N GLY A 184 5.48 -58.12 9.13
CA GLY A 184 6.31 -58.84 8.15
C GLY A 184 6.14 -58.37 6.70
N TYR A 185 5.32 -57.35 6.45
CA TYR A 185 5.07 -56.85 5.10
C TYR A 185 6.20 -55.96 4.59
N PHE A 186 6.86 -55.22 5.49
CA PHE A 186 7.96 -54.30 5.17
C PHE A 186 9.31 -54.80 5.71
N PRO A 187 10.43 -54.48 5.03
CA PRO A 187 11.77 -54.80 5.53
C PRO A 187 11.99 -54.26 6.95
N GLY A 188 12.48 -55.12 7.85
CA GLY A 188 12.70 -54.76 9.25
C GLY A 188 11.42 -54.50 10.06
N ASP A 189 10.25 -54.84 9.52
CA ASP A 189 8.93 -54.61 10.12
C ASP A 189 8.66 -53.13 10.45
N LEU A 190 9.27 -52.23 9.67
CA LEU A 190 9.08 -50.79 9.76
C LEU A 190 8.11 -50.33 8.68
N VAL A 191 6.94 -49.87 9.09
CA VAL A 191 5.87 -49.41 8.21
C VAL A 191 6.09 -47.94 7.86
N PRO A 192 6.20 -47.58 6.56
CA PRO A 192 6.29 -46.20 6.13
C PRO A 192 4.90 -45.55 6.11
N TYR A 193 4.74 -44.49 6.90
CA TYR A 193 3.53 -43.66 6.92
C TYR A 193 3.81 -42.31 6.27
N GLY A 194 2.96 -41.89 5.34
CA GLY A 194 2.96 -40.52 4.82
C GLY A 194 2.50 -39.52 5.88
N ALA A 195 2.72 -38.23 5.61
CA ALA A 195 2.24 -37.16 6.49
C ALA A 195 0.71 -37.09 6.51
N TYR A 196 0.13 -36.80 7.68
CA TYR A 196 -1.32 -36.67 7.86
C TYR A 196 -1.63 -35.75 9.03
N PHE A 197 -2.87 -35.26 9.11
CA PHE A 197 -3.32 -34.53 10.30
C PHE A 197 -3.92 -35.48 11.33
N ALA A 198 -3.58 -35.25 12.59
CA ALA A 198 -4.21 -35.92 13.72
C ALA A 198 -5.06 -34.90 14.49
N LEU A 199 -6.16 -35.36 15.08
CA LEU A 199 -7.03 -34.59 15.97
C LEU A 199 -7.13 -35.33 17.29
N LYS A 200 -6.93 -34.62 18.40
CA LYS A 200 -7.37 -35.07 19.72
C LYS A 200 -8.79 -34.54 19.93
N ASN A 201 -9.77 -35.44 20.01
CA ASN A 201 -11.16 -35.07 20.21
C ASN A 201 -11.47 -34.70 21.68
N ALA A 202 -12.69 -34.25 21.95
CA ALA A 202 -13.12 -33.83 23.28
C ALA A 202 -13.09 -34.97 24.31
N GLN A 203 -13.11 -36.23 23.86
CA GLN A 203 -12.97 -37.43 24.70
C GLN A 203 -11.51 -37.80 24.99
N GLY A 204 -10.53 -37.03 24.48
CA GLY A 204 -9.11 -37.30 24.67
C GLY A 204 -8.56 -38.40 23.75
N VAL A 205 -9.32 -38.84 22.75
CA VAL A 205 -8.90 -39.85 21.78
C VAL A 205 -8.27 -39.18 20.57
N VAL A 206 -7.14 -39.71 20.12
CA VAL A 206 -6.47 -39.26 18.90
C VAL A 206 -6.97 -40.05 17.70
N VAL A 207 -7.40 -39.34 16.67
CA VAL A 207 -7.89 -39.91 15.41
C VAL A 207 -7.20 -39.24 14.22
N PRO A 208 -7.03 -39.95 13.09
CA PRO A 208 -6.73 -39.29 11.82
C PRO A 208 -7.83 -38.28 11.51
N TRP A 209 -7.44 -37.09 11.05
CA TRP A 209 -8.36 -36.00 10.79
C TRP A 209 -8.23 -35.51 9.35
N VAL A 210 -9.38 -35.31 8.74
CA VAL A 210 -9.53 -34.65 7.45
C VAL A 210 -10.36 -33.39 7.72
N PRO A 211 -9.83 -32.19 7.43
CA PRO A 211 -10.60 -30.96 7.57
C PRO A 211 -11.90 -31.06 6.76
N SER A 212 -13.02 -30.81 7.42
CA SER A 212 -14.31 -30.71 6.74
C SER A 212 -14.40 -29.40 5.95
N VAL A 213 -15.36 -29.29 5.03
CA VAL A 213 -15.62 -27.99 4.36
C VAL A 213 -15.90 -26.88 5.38
N CYS A 214 -16.60 -27.20 6.49
CA CYS A 214 -16.83 -26.25 7.57
C CYS A 214 -15.56 -25.85 8.32
N ASP A 215 -14.52 -26.69 8.34
CA ASP A 215 -13.21 -26.33 8.90
C ASP A 215 -12.41 -25.46 7.95
N LEU A 216 -12.46 -25.78 6.65
CA LEU A 216 -11.76 -25.03 5.60
C LEU A 216 -12.31 -23.60 5.45
N LEU A 217 -13.60 -23.39 5.66
CA LEU A 217 -14.26 -22.08 5.55
C LEU A 217 -14.31 -21.30 6.87
N ALA A 218 -13.65 -21.79 7.91
CA ALA A 218 -13.69 -21.18 9.22
C ALA A 218 -12.63 -20.08 9.39
N CYS A 219 -13.00 -19.04 10.14
CA CYS A 219 -12.11 -17.93 10.50
C CYS A 219 -11.83 -17.87 12.01
N ASP A 220 -12.07 -18.94 12.75
CA ASP A 220 -11.99 -18.94 14.22
C ASP A 220 -10.80 -19.74 14.77
N TRP A 221 -9.75 -19.89 13.97
CA TRP A 221 -8.56 -20.67 14.32
C TRP A 221 -7.67 -19.96 15.34
N PHE A 222 -6.93 -20.74 16.12
CA PHE A 222 -5.89 -20.25 17.02
C PHE A 222 -4.89 -21.35 17.38
N VAL A 223 -3.68 -20.95 17.78
CA VAL A 223 -2.63 -21.86 18.28
C VAL A 223 -2.92 -22.25 19.73
N VAL A 224 -2.70 -23.51 20.07
CA VAL A 224 -2.73 -24.00 21.47
C VAL A 224 -1.34 -24.42 21.94
N GLU A 225 -1.03 -24.11 23.20
CA GLU A 225 0.21 -24.50 23.87
C GLU A 225 0.28 -26.00 24.20
#